data_AF-A0A4R5CZR8-F1
#
_entry.id   AF-A0A4R5CZR8-F1
#
_cell.length_a   1.000
_cell.length_b   1.000
_cell.length_c   1.000
_cell.angle_alpha   90.00
_cell.angle_beta   90.00
_cell.angle_gamma   90.00
#
_symmetry.space_group_name_H-M   'P 1'
#
loop_
_entity.id
_entity.type
_entity.pdbx_description
1 polymer ?
#
loop_
_entity_poly.entity_id
_entity_poly.type
_entity_poly.pdbx_seq_one_letter_code
_entity_poly.pdbx_strand_id
1 'polypeptide(L)'
;MSNSNIKIVEAPEGYVGEGFFATKLNDVVGLARANSLWPLPFATSCCGIEFMATMGAHYDIARFGSERLSFSPRQSDMLLVMGTISKKMAPVLRQVYEQMSEPRWVIAVGACASSGGIFDTYSVLQGIDKVIPVDVYVPGCPPRPEQILDGVMKLQELVKSESVRRRSSPEYEALMASYNIK
;
A
#
# COMPACT_ATOMS: atom_id res chain seq x y z
N MET A 1 -46.32 29.00 -26.57
CA MET A 1 -46.16 27.64 -26.02
C MET A 1 -44.73 27.18 -26.28
N SER A 2 -43.83 27.34 -25.32
CA SER A 2 -42.62 26.52 -25.21
C SER A 2 -42.05 26.66 -23.80
N ASN A 3 -42.85 26.30 -22.80
CA ASN A 3 -42.34 26.01 -21.46
C ASN A 3 -41.74 24.61 -21.51
N SER A 4 -40.48 24.50 -21.92
CA SER A 4 -39.71 23.27 -21.82
C SER A 4 -38.65 23.47 -20.73
N ASN A 5 -39.05 23.18 -19.49
CA ASN A 5 -38.16 23.03 -18.34
C ASN A 5 -37.35 21.73 -18.52
N ILE A 6 -36.37 21.75 -19.42
CA ILE A 6 -35.47 20.62 -19.68
C ILE A 6 -34.35 20.72 -18.64
N LYS A 7 -34.40 19.87 -17.61
CA LYS A 7 -33.24 19.65 -16.72
C LYS A 7 -32.21 18.83 -17.48
N ILE A 8 -31.15 19.49 -17.96
CA ILE A 8 -29.96 18.81 -18.44
C ILE A 8 -29.27 18.24 -17.20
N VAL A 9 -29.30 16.92 -17.06
CA VAL A 9 -28.62 16.20 -15.98
C VAL A 9 -27.13 16.15 -16.33
N GLU A 10 -26.26 16.47 -15.37
CA GLU A 10 -24.82 16.38 -15.55
C GLU A 10 -24.43 14.94 -15.92
N ALA A 11 -23.43 14.81 -16.81
CA ALA A 11 -22.92 13.51 -17.19
C ALA A 11 -22.47 12.75 -15.92
N PRO A 12 -22.79 11.45 -15.78
CA PRO A 12 -22.37 10.69 -14.61
C PRO A 12 -20.85 10.68 -14.49
N GLU A 13 -20.32 10.51 -13.29
CA GLU A 13 -18.88 10.40 -13.10
C GLU A 13 -18.37 9.15 -13.85
N GLY A 14 -17.41 9.34 -14.76
CA GLY A 14 -16.93 8.28 -15.64
C GLY A 14 -15.69 8.69 -16.43
N TYR A 15 -14.96 7.70 -16.94
CA TYR A 15 -13.81 7.92 -17.79
C TYR A 15 -14.28 8.14 -19.24
N VAL A 16 -14.00 9.32 -19.80
CA VAL A 16 -14.30 9.67 -21.18
C VAL A 16 -13.01 9.46 -21.99
N GLY A 17 -13.03 8.51 -22.92
CA GLY A 17 -12.00 8.33 -23.93
C GLY A 17 -12.50 8.74 -25.32
N GLU A 18 -11.64 8.67 -26.33
CA GLU A 18 -12.08 8.85 -27.73
C GLU A 18 -13.06 7.73 -28.11
N GLY A 19 -14.34 8.08 -28.24
CA GLY A 19 -15.39 7.16 -28.69
C GLY A 19 -15.98 6.22 -27.63
N PHE A 20 -15.58 6.30 -26.36
CA PHE A 20 -16.20 5.52 -25.29
C PHE A 20 -16.34 6.30 -23.98
N PHE A 21 -17.37 5.94 -23.22
CA PHE A 21 -17.67 6.49 -21.91
C PHE A 21 -17.82 5.34 -20.91
N ALA A 22 -16.84 5.18 -20.03
CA ALA A 22 -16.80 4.08 -19.08
C ALA A 22 -17.08 4.57 -17.66
N THR A 23 -18.29 4.30 -17.18
CA THR A 23 -18.73 4.68 -15.82
C THR A 23 -18.02 3.87 -14.74
N LYS A 24 -17.82 2.55 -14.94
CA LYS A 24 -17.28 1.62 -13.93
C LYS A 24 -15.81 1.23 -14.15
N LEU A 25 -15.05 1.97 -14.96
CA LEU A 25 -13.66 1.61 -15.25
C LEU A 25 -12.79 1.64 -14.00
N ASN A 26 -12.98 2.65 -13.14
CA ASN A 26 -12.26 2.76 -11.87
C ASN A 26 -12.53 1.56 -10.97
N ASP A 27 -13.80 1.15 -10.85
CA ASP A 27 -14.20 0.01 -10.01
C ASP A 27 -13.55 -1.30 -10.47
N VAL A 28 -13.50 -1.53 -11.79
CA VAL A 28 -12.88 -2.74 -12.36
C VAL A 28 -11.36 -2.74 -12.14
N VAL A 29 -10.70 -1.60 -12.34
CA VAL A 29 -9.25 -1.47 -12.11
C VAL A 29 -8.91 -1.62 -10.63
N GLY A 30 -9.69 -1.01 -9.74
CA GLY A 30 -9.54 -1.15 -8.29
C GLY A 30 -9.74 -2.59 -7.83
N LEU A 31 -10.78 -3.27 -8.35
CA LEU A 31 -11.02 -4.69 -8.08
C LEU A 31 -9.88 -5.58 -8.57
N ALA A 32 -9.35 -5.31 -9.76
CA ALA A 32 -8.23 -6.08 -10.30
C ALA A 32 -6.99 -5.92 -9.42
N ARG A 33 -6.60 -4.68 -9.09
CA ARG A 33 -5.43 -4.37 -8.25
C ARG A 33 -5.56 -4.99 -6.86
N ALA A 34 -6.73 -4.84 -6.22
CA ALA A 34 -6.93 -5.33 -4.85
C ALA A 34 -6.80 -6.86 -4.73
N ASN A 35 -7.17 -7.61 -5.78
CA ASN A 35 -7.05 -9.07 -5.79
C ASN A 35 -5.73 -9.58 -6.39
N SER A 36 -4.81 -8.69 -6.79
CA SER A 36 -3.54 -9.07 -7.43
C SER A 36 -2.33 -8.39 -6.79
N LEU A 37 -2.37 -8.13 -5.48
CA LEU A 37 -1.27 -7.52 -4.74
C LEU A 37 -0.10 -8.48 -4.59
N TRP A 38 1.08 -8.10 -5.06
CA TRP A 38 2.33 -8.85 -4.98
C TRP A 38 3.24 -8.31 -3.87
N PRO A 39 3.26 -8.97 -2.70
CA PRO A 39 4.11 -8.58 -1.57
C PRO A 39 5.61 -8.61 -1.89
N LEU A 40 6.30 -7.55 -1.46
CA LEU A 40 7.73 -7.54 -1.20
C LEU A 40 7.94 -7.50 0.33
N PRO A 41 8.27 -8.65 0.94
CA PRO A 41 8.53 -8.71 2.37
C PRO A 41 9.91 -8.13 2.68
N PHE A 42 9.93 -6.94 3.26
CA PHE A 42 11.15 -6.33 3.78
C PHE A 42 11.32 -6.71 5.26
N ALA A 43 11.76 -7.94 5.49
CA ALA A 43 11.93 -8.52 6.82
C ALA A 43 13.30 -8.16 7.41
N THR A 44 13.31 -7.42 8.51
CA THR A 44 14.55 -7.03 9.22
C THR A 44 14.65 -7.60 10.63
N SER A 45 13.56 -8.10 11.22
CA SER A 45 13.53 -8.59 12.61
C SER A 45 12.45 -9.67 12.81
N CYS A 46 12.02 -9.88 14.06
CA CYS A 46 11.06 -10.91 14.47
C CYS A 46 9.72 -10.91 13.71
N CYS A 47 9.21 -9.73 13.28
CA CYS A 47 7.96 -9.64 12.52
C CYS A 47 8.03 -10.38 11.17
N GLY A 48 9.23 -10.63 10.62
CA GLY A 48 9.40 -11.42 9.41
C GLY A 48 9.04 -12.89 9.57
N ILE A 49 9.34 -13.49 10.74
CA ILE A 49 8.99 -14.90 11.02
C ILE A 49 7.47 -15.04 11.15
N GLU A 50 6.83 -14.06 11.79
CA GLU A 50 5.38 -14.05 11.93
C GLU A 50 4.68 -13.94 10.58
N PHE A 51 5.25 -13.15 9.65
CA PHE A 51 4.79 -13.15 8.27
C PHE A 51 5.02 -14.48 7.55
N MET A 52 6.14 -15.17 7.77
CA MET A 52 6.33 -16.52 7.23
C MET A 52 5.24 -17.49 7.74
N ALA A 53 4.76 -17.30 8.97
CA ALA A 53 3.60 -18.05 9.48
C ALA A 53 2.29 -17.68 8.76
N THR A 54 2.07 -16.40 8.41
CA THR A 54 0.90 -15.99 7.59
C THR A 54 0.88 -16.63 6.21
N MET A 55 2.05 -16.95 5.66
CA MET A 55 2.18 -17.65 4.39
C MET A 55 2.03 -19.16 4.51
N GLY A 56 2.15 -19.71 5.73
CA GLY A 56 1.97 -21.12 5.96
C GLY A 56 0.54 -21.57 5.69
N ALA A 57 0.35 -22.87 5.50
CA ALA A 57 -0.95 -23.48 5.17
C ALA A 57 -2.07 -23.19 6.18
N HIS A 58 -1.74 -22.81 7.42
CA HIS A 58 -2.74 -22.52 8.45
C HIS A 58 -3.47 -21.19 8.19
N TYR A 59 -2.76 -20.15 7.76
CA TYR A 59 -3.31 -18.80 7.60
C TYR A 59 -3.46 -18.40 6.14
N ASP A 60 -2.54 -18.86 5.29
CA ASP A 60 -2.60 -18.84 3.85
C ASP A 60 -3.01 -17.48 3.23
N ILE A 61 -2.02 -16.59 3.11
CA ILE A 61 -2.17 -15.30 2.42
C ILE A 61 -2.45 -15.46 0.90
N ALA A 62 -2.22 -16.64 0.31
CA ALA A 62 -2.46 -16.88 -1.12
C ALA A 62 -3.93 -16.67 -1.51
N ARG A 63 -4.85 -16.89 -0.56
CA ARG A 63 -6.30 -16.69 -0.72
C ARG A 63 -6.69 -15.28 -1.15
N PHE A 64 -5.85 -14.30 -0.84
CA PHE A 64 -6.10 -12.88 -1.13
C PHE A 64 -5.39 -12.39 -2.41
N GLY A 65 -4.75 -13.30 -3.16
CA GLY A 65 -4.02 -12.97 -4.38
C GLY A 65 -2.54 -12.61 -4.15
N SER A 66 -2.07 -12.73 -2.92
CA SER A 66 -0.71 -12.37 -2.48
C SER A 66 0.21 -13.58 -2.27
N GLU A 67 0.00 -14.65 -3.03
CA GLU A 67 0.83 -15.86 -2.97
C GLU A 67 2.27 -15.60 -3.46
N ARG A 68 2.39 -14.83 -4.54
CA ARG A 68 3.67 -14.58 -5.19
C ARG A 68 4.43 -13.50 -4.41
N LEU A 69 5.35 -13.93 -3.56
CA LEU A 69 6.39 -13.05 -3.03
C LEU A 69 7.32 -12.63 -4.17
N SER A 70 7.28 -11.36 -4.52
CA SER A 70 8.28 -10.80 -5.40
C SER A 70 9.43 -10.28 -4.55
N PHE A 71 10.60 -10.95 -4.61
CA PHE A 71 11.84 -10.44 -4.02
C PHE A 71 12.54 -9.41 -4.92
N SER A 72 11.85 -8.91 -5.94
CA SER A 72 12.31 -7.84 -6.81
C SER A 72 11.40 -6.61 -6.66
N PRO A 73 11.95 -5.43 -6.28
CA PRO A 73 11.16 -4.20 -6.13
C PRO A 73 10.40 -3.80 -7.39
N ARG A 74 10.97 -4.06 -8.57
CA ARG A 74 10.35 -3.70 -9.86
C ARG A 74 9.14 -4.55 -10.23
N GLN A 75 8.96 -5.69 -9.58
CA GLN A 75 7.87 -6.62 -9.82
C GLN A 75 6.91 -6.66 -8.63
N SER A 76 7.04 -5.79 -7.64
CA SER A 76 6.17 -5.74 -6.47
C SER A 76 5.45 -4.40 -6.39
N ASP A 77 4.19 -4.44 -5.97
CA ASP A 77 3.35 -3.28 -5.72
C ASP A 77 3.09 -3.07 -4.22
N MET A 78 3.15 -4.12 -3.40
CA MET A 78 2.92 -4.02 -1.95
C MET A 78 4.23 -4.20 -1.16
N LEU A 79 4.73 -3.13 -0.55
CA LEU A 79 5.89 -3.16 0.35
C LEU A 79 5.46 -3.40 1.79
N LEU A 80 5.87 -4.54 2.34
CA LEU A 80 5.62 -4.87 3.74
C LEU A 80 6.90 -4.64 4.55
N VAL A 81 6.91 -3.62 5.40
CA VAL A 81 8.06 -3.34 6.26
C VAL A 81 7.88 -4.04 7.60
N MET A 82 8.64 -5.11 7.81
CA MET A 82 8.44 -6.03 8.93
C MET A 82 9.62 -5.99 9.90
N GLY A 83 9.46 -5.23 10.97
CA GLY A 83 10.41 -5.20 12.08
C GLY A 83 11.12 -3.85 12.25
N THR A 84 12.28 -3.89 12.90
CA THR A 84 13.03 -2.68 13.24
C THR A 84 13.79 -2.15 12.03
N ILE A 85 13.68 -0.86 11.76
CA ILE A 85 14.52 -0.17 10.78
C ILE A 85 15.59 0.61 11.54
N SER A 86 16.84 0.19 11.37
CA SER A 86 17.97 0.99 11.86
C SER A 86 18.19 2.22 10.97
N LYS A 87 18.78 3.28 11.53
CA LYS A 87 19.17 4.47 10.73
C LYS A 87 20.09 4.12 9.56
N LYS A 88 20.87 3.04 9.67
CA LYS A 88 21.70 2.51 8.58
C LYS A 88 20.86 1.87 7.47
N MET A 89 19.76 1.22 7.81
CA MET A 89 18.86 0.57 6.84
C MET A 89 17.89 1.55 6.19
N ALA A 90 17.59 2.68 6.83
CA ALA A 90 16.70 3.72 6.31
C ALA A 90 16.98 4.14 4.85
N PRO A 91 18.22 4.48 4.43
CA PRO A 91 18.48 4.82 3.03
C PRO A 91 18.28 3.64 2.06
N VAL A 92 18.51 2.40 2.51
CA VAL A 92 18.28 1.20 1.67
C VAL A 92 16.79 0.97 1.46
N LEU A 93 15.99 1.11 2.53
CA LEU A 93 14.54 1.02 2.43
C LEU A 93 13.98 2.06 1.46
N ARG A 94 14.48 3.30 1.53
CA ARG A 94 14.12 4.37 0.60
C ARG A 94 14.43 4.00 -0.85
N GLN A 95 15.64 3.49 -1.12
CA GLN A 95 16.03 3.07 -2.47
C GLN A 95 15.15 1.94 -3.00
N VAL A 96 14.78 0.98 -2.15
CA VAL A 96 13.85 -0.10 -2.52
C VAL A 96 12.51 0.49 -2.92
N TYR A 97 11.95 1.40 -2.12
CA TYR A 97 10.68 2.06 -2.42
C TYR A 97 10.74 2.87 -3.73
N GLU A 98 11.80 3.64 -3.96
CA GLU A 98 12.00 4.42 -5.19
C GLU A 98 12.11 3.52 -6.44
N GLN A 99 12.64 2.30 -6.30
CA GLN A 99 12.76 1.33 -7.40
C GLN A 99 11.48 0.56 -7.71
N MET A 100 10.45 0.66 -6.88
CA MET A 100 9.15 0.04 -7.15
C MET A 100 8.37 0.84 -8.20
N SER A 101 7.65 0.13 -9.06
CA SER A 101 6.74 0.74 -10.03
C SER A 101 5.50 1.32 -9.35
N GLU A 102 5.03 2.47 -9.80
CA GLU A 102 3.71 2.99 -9.44
C GLU A 102 2.63 2.17 -10.19
N PRO A 103 1.52 1.72 -9.56
CA PRO A 103 1.06 1.98 -8.20
C PRO A 103 1.75 1.10 -7.15
N ARG A 104 2.13 1.71 -6.03
CA ARG A 104 2.73 1.01 -4.88
C ARG A 104 2.11 1.42 -3.55
N TRP A 105 2.06 0.47 -2.62
CA TRP A 105 1.51 0.67 -1.28
C TRP A 105 2.46 0.15 -0.21
N VAL A 106 2.43 0.77 0.97
CA VAL A 106 3.32 0.44 2.08
C VAL A 106 2.51 0.07 3.31
N ILE A 107 2.83 -1.08 3.91
CA ILE A 107 2.28 -1.51 5.19
C ILE A 107 3.40 -1.55 6.23
N ALA A 108 3.22 -0.83 7.32
CA ALA A 108 4.09 -0.91 8.50
C ALA A 108 3.63 -2.08 9.39
N VAL A 109 4.44 -3.13 9.51
CA VAL A 109 4.11 -4.31 10.32
C VAL A 109 4.90 -4.29 11.62
N GLY A 110 4.16 -4.16 12.72
CA GLY A 110 4.66 -4.19 14.08
C GLY A 110 4.96 -2.80 14.66
N ALA A 111 5.11 -2.78 15.99
CA ALA A 111 5.36 -1.57 16.76
C ALA A 111 6.69 -0.90 16.37
N CYS A 112 7.69 -1.72 16.02
CA CYS A 112 9.01 -1.22 15.62
C CYS A 112 8.99 -0.43 14.31
N ALA A 113 8.24 -0.90 13.31
CA ALA A 113 8.08 -0.18 12.05
C ALA A 113 7.17 1.06 12.22
N SER A 114 6.11 0.93 13.02
CA SER A 114 5.12 2.00 13.21
C SER A 114 5.68 3.19 14.01
N SER A 115 6.36 2.94 15.13
CA SER A 115 6.79 4.02 16.04
C SER A 115 8.22 3.88 16.57
N GLY A 116 8.95 2.82 16.23
CA GLY A 116 10.19 2.41 16.92
C GLY A 116 9.94 1.42 18.06
N GLY A 117 8.69 1.30 18.52
CA GLY A 117 8.26 0.31 19.50
C GLY A 117 8.97 0.46 20.84
N ILE A 118 9.49 -0.65 21.37
CA ILE A 118 10.27 -0.66 22.61
C ILE A 118 11.67 -0.02 22.43
N PHE A 119 12.13 0.14 21.19
CA PHE A 119 13.49 0.60 20.89
C PHE A 119 13.54 2.11 20.70
N ASP A 120 13.23 2.89 21.75
CA ASP A 120 13.52 4.31 21.78
C ASP A 120 15.02 4.55 22.02
N THR A 121 15.80 4.29 20.98
CA THR A 121 17.27 4.29 21.01
C THR A 121 17.84 5.05 19.83
N TYR A 122 19.10 5.50 19.96
CA TYR A 122 19.76 6.32 18.95
C TYR A 122 19.96 5.61 17.60
N SER A 123 19.95 4.27 17.57
CA SER A 123 20.26 3.46 16.38
C SER A 123 19.02 3.13 15.55
N VAL A 124 17.83 3.13 16.16
CA VAL A 124 16.56 2.75 15.53
C VAL A 124 15.80 3.99 15.08
N LEU A 125 15.14 3.88 13.93
CA LEU A 125 14.23 4.90 13.41
C LEU A 125 12.90 4.84 14.18
N GLN A 126 12.49 5.97 14.77
CA GLN A 126 11.21 6.08 15.49
C GLN A 126 10.06 6.29 14.49
N GLY A 127 9.72 5.24 13.75
CA GLY A 127 8.68 5.21 12.71
C GLY A 127 9.23 5.31 11.28
N ILE A 128 8.74 4.45 10.39
CA ILE A 128 9.14 4.42 8.97
C ILE A 128 8.61 5.61 8.17
N ASP A 129 7.58 6.28 8.68
CA ASP A 129 6.90 7.44 8.11
C ASP A 129 7.78 8.68 8.01
N LYS A 130 9.01 8.61 8.50
CA LYS A 130 10.05 9.63 8.33
C LYS A 130 10.80 9.49 7.02
N VAL A 131 10.69 8.34 6.36
CA VAL A 131 11.50 7.96 5.18
C VAL A 131 10.63 7.67 3.97
N ILE A 132 9.52 6.95 4.18
CA ILE A 132 8.57 6.58 3.14
C ILE A 132 7.13 6.81 3.64
N PRO A 133 6.18 7.13 2.75
CA PRO A 133 4.76 7.22 3.12
C PRO A 133 4.19 5.83 3.43
N VAL A 134 3.38 5.73 4.47
CA VAL A 134 2.71 4.49 4.88
C VAL A 134 1.20 4.60 4.68
N ASP A 135 0.62 3.56 4.08
CA ASP A 135 -0.82 3.46 3.84
C ASP A 135 -1.56 2.80 5.02
N VAL A 136 -0.99 1.72 5.57
CA VAL A 136 -1.62 0.94 6.65
C VAL A 136 -0.62 0.59 7.74
N TYR A 137 -1.03 0.74 8.99
CA TYR A 137 -0.26 0.32 10.17
C TYR A 137 -0.90 -0.90 10.81
N VAL A 138 -0.08 -1.91 11.10
CA VAL A 138 -0.48 -3.12 11.83
C VAL A 138 0.28 -3.15 13.17
N PRO A 139 -0.35 -2.74 14.29
CA PRO A 139 0.31 -2.73 15.59
C PRO A 139 0.49 -4.15 16.13
N GLY A 140 1.63 -4.40 16.80
CA GLY A 140 1.94 -5.67 17.48
C GLY A 140 3.45 -5.89 17.68
N CYS A 141 3.85 -6.85 18.51
CA CYS A 141 5.26 -7.14 18.78
C CYS A 141 5.53 -8.64 19.07
N PRO A 142 5.54 -9.51 18.04
CA PRO A 142 5.03 -9.28 16.68
C PRO A 142 3.48 -9.32 16.65
N PRO A 143 2.84 -8.68 15.65
CA PRO A 143 1.39 -8.80 15.46
C PRO A 143 1.03 -10.23 15.08
N ARG A 144 -0.06 -10.78 15.61
CA ARG A 144 -0.46 -12.16 15.27
C ARG A 144 -0.73 -12.30 13.76
N PRO A 145 -0.65 -13.52 13.18
CA PRO A 145 -0.78 -13.70 11.74
C PRO A 145 -2.14 -13.21 11.23
N GLU A 146 -3.21 -13.36 12.01
CA GLU A 146 -4.54 -12.87 11.65
C GLU A 146 -4.59 -11.34 11.59
N GLN A 147 -3.80 -10.64 12.40
CA GLN A 147 -3.73 -9.17 12.37
C GLN A 147 -2.98 -8.66 11.13
N ILE A 148 -1.98 -9.42 10.67
CA ILE A 148 -1.29 -9.11 9.42
C ILE A 148 -2.26 -9.29 8.24
N LEU A 149 -3.07 -10.36 8.25
CA LEU A 149 -4.13 -10.55 7.25
C LEU A 149 -5.16 -9.42 7.27
N ASP A 150 -5.60 -8.98 8.45
CA ASP A 150 -6.49 -7.81 8.59
C ASP A 150 -5.86 -6.54 8.00
N GLY A 151 -4.55 -6.33 8.21
CA GLY A 151 -3.81 -5.25 7.57
C GLY A 151 -3.83 -5.30 6.04
N VAL A 152 -3.68 -6.50 5.47
CA VAL A 152 -3.77 -6.72 4.02
C VAL A 152 -5.20 -6.49 3.53
N MET A 153 -6.23 -6.96 4.23
CA MET A 153 -7.63 -6.73 3.88
C MET A 153 -7.98 -5.22 3.89
N LYS A 154 -7.52 -4.48 4.90
CA LYS A 154 -7.68 -3.01 4.95
C LYS A 154 -6.99 -2.32 3.79
N LEU A 155 -5.81 -2.80 3.39
CA LEU A 155 -5.15 -2.29 2.20
C LEU A 155 -5.98 -2.59 0.95
N GLN A 156 -6.55 -3.78 0.81
CA GLN A 156 -7.43 -4.12 -0.32
C GLN A 156 -8.65 -3.22 -0.40
N GLU A 157 -9.26 -2.85 0.73
CA GLU A 157 -10.36 -1.88 0.78
C GLU A 157 -9.92 -0.48 0.34
N LEU A 158 -8.73 -0.04 0.77
CA LEU A 158 -8.13 1.21 0.32
C LEU A 158 -7.86 1.20 -1.20
N VAL A 159 -7.31 0.11 -1.74
CA VAL A 159 -7.04 -0.03 -3.17
C VAL A 159 -8.34 -0.07 -3.99
N LYS A 160 -9.41 -0.70 -3.49
CA LYS A 160 -10.73 -0.72 -4.16
C LYS A 160 -11.36 0.66 -4.26
N SER A 161 -11.18 1.50 -3.25
CA SER A 161 -11.72 2.87 -3.23
C SER A 161 -10.84 3.90 -3.94
N GLU A 162 -9.62 3.51 -4.33
CA GLU A 162 -8.65 4.39 -4.95
C GLU A 162 -9.02 4.70 -6.42
N SER A 163 -9.17 5.98 -6.74
CA SER A 163 -9.39 6.41 -8.12
C SER A 163 -8.13 6.22 -8.95
N VAL A 164 -8.28 5.88 -10.24
CA VAL A 164 -7.14 5.71 -11.16
C VAL A 164 -6.28 6.98 -11.25
N ARG A 165 -6.87 8.15 -10.98
CA ARG A 165 -6.20 9.46 -11.02
C ARG A 165 -5.44 9.83 -9.75
N ARG A 166 -5.65 9.15 -8.61
CA ARG A 166 -5.05 9.54 -7.31
C ARG A 166 -3.53 9.64 -7.38
N ARG A 167 -2.86 8.76 -8.13
CA ARG A 167 -1.39 8.76 -8.27
C ARG A 167 -0.84 9.82 -9.23
N SER A 168 -1.70 10.46 -10.01
CA SER A 168 -1.38 11.65 -10.82
C SER A 168 -1.97 12.91 -10.20
N SER A 169 -2.48 12.84 -8.97
CA SER A 169 -3.06 14.00 -8.29
C SER A 169 -1.95 14.92 -7.76
N PRO A 170 -2.19 16.24 -7.76
CA PRO A 170 -1.25 17.20 -7.19
C PRO A 170 -0.96 16.93 -5.69
N GLU A 171 -1.94 16.37 -4.97
CA GLU A 171 -1.81 16.02 -3.56
C GLU A 171 -0.80 14.88 -3.35
N TYR A 172 -0.81 13.86 -4.21
CA TYR A 172 0.16 12.77 -4.15
C TYR A 172 1.57 13.24 -4.51
N GLU A 173 1.70 14.10 -5.52
CA GLU A 173 2.98 14.71 -5.88
C GLU A 173 3.53 15.57 -4.73
N ALA A 174 2.68 16.35 -4.07
CA ALA A 174 3.05 17.12 -2.88
C ALA A 174 3.46 16.22 -1.70
N LEU A 175 2.79 15.08 -1.51
CA LEU A 175 3.18 14.08 -0.53
C LEU A 175 4.57 13.51 -0.86
N MET A 176 4.82 13.05 -2.08
CA MET A 176 6.14 12.53 -2.47
C MET A 176 7.25 13.58 -2.31
N ALA A 177 6.95 14.84 -2.66
CA ALA A 177 7.87 15.96 -2.48
C ALA A 177 8.22 16.21 -1.01
N SER A 178 7.28 16.01 -0.07
CA SER A 178 7.54 16.12 1.37
C SER A 178 8.55 15.08 1.90
N TYR A 179 8.64 13.94 1.21
CA TYR A 179 9.63 12.89 1.47
C TYR A 179 10.90 13.07 0.64
N ASN A 180 11.03 14.16 -0.13
CA ASN A 180 12.08 14.40 -1.11
C ASN A 180 12.19 13.29 -2.17
N ILE A 181 11.11 12.55 -2.44
CA ILE A 181 11.06 11.49 -3.45
C ILE A 181 10.62 12.12 -4.77
N LYS A 182 11.34 11.80 -5.85
CA LYS A 182 11.08 12.31 -7.20
C LYS A 182 10.18 11.37 -7.99
#